data_AF-A0A1Q8WQI0-F1
#
_entry.id   AF-A0A1Q8WQI0-F1
#
_cell.length_a   1.000
_cell.length_b   1.000
_cell.length_c   1.000
_cell.angle_alpha   90.00
_cell.angle_beta   90.00
_cell.angle_gamma   90.00
#
_symmetry.space_group_name_H-M   'P 1'
#
loop_
_entity.id
_entity.type
_entity.pdbx_description
1 polymer ?
#
loop_
_entity_poly.entity_id
_entity_poly.type
_entity_poly.pdbx_seq_one_letter_code
_entity_poly.pdbx_strand_id
1 'polypeptide(L)'
;MTTENRPTRFPAGVVIAAAIALAFMIAWSAVHWPEMAPTIVTREAGGSHGASIIPRGFSASAMPVTLVLVSSLMAISPWVNTKFSSLTSMPMPRYDRSAARVRTATQAGLCLVMCAMHVFVVGLHTGSETSALTLVAMSLGALLVLLGIYLPIAQSDVETNDSWLNALIVAQRSMSRSAGISMVVVGLATIAGTTASPWLGLAIGGSGAVAITVTLLVASLVRAMRLSRPRHRHP
;
A
#
# COMPACT_ATOMS: atom_id res chain seq x y z
N MET A 1 -1.58 6.96 -38.57
CA MET A 1 -1.55 5.81 -37.65
C MET A 1 -2.63 6.08 -36.61
N THR A 2 -3.79 5.45 -36.74
CA THR A 2 -4.95 5.66 -35.86
C THR A 2 -4.66 5.04 -34.51
N THR A 3 -4.51 5.88 -33.48
CA THR A 3 -4.41 5.43 -32.08
C THR A 3 -5.77 4.91 -31.65
N GLU A 4 -6.04 3.65 -31.92
CA GLU A 4 -7.21 2.94 -31.41
C GLU A 4 -7.18 3.03 -29.87
N ASN A 5 -8.10 3.80 -29.31
CA ASN A 5 -8.29 3.96 -27.88
C ASN A 5 -8.78 2.62 -27.30
N ARG A 6 -7.86 1.71 -27.00
CA ARG A 6 -8.20 0.47 -26.31
C ARG A 6 -8.81 0.84 -24.95
N PRO A 7 -10.02 0.35 -24.63
CA PRO A 7 -10.69 0.69 -23.39
C PRO A 7 -9.80 0.32 -22.20
N THR A 8 -9.70 1.22 -21.22
CA THR A 8 -9.04 0.96 -19.94
C THR A 8 -9.65 -0.29 -19.34
N ARG A 9 -8.89 -1.39 -19.27
CA ARG A 9 -9.38 -2.67 -18.74
C ARG A 9 -9.73 -2.48 -17.25
N PHE A 10 -10.96 -2.84 -16.90
CA PHE A 10 -11.42 -2.84 -15.51
C PHE A 10 -10.49 -3.71 -14.63
N PRO A 11 -10.03 -3.22 -13.46
CA PRO A 11 -9.09 -3.94 -12.61
C PRO A 11 -9.80 -5.02 -11.78
N ALA A 12 -10.29 -6.07 -12.44
CA ALA A 12 -11.07 -7.14 -11.81
C ALA A 12 -10.34 -7.81 -10.63
N GLY A 13 -9.02 -8.02 -10.74
CA GLY A 13 -8.22 -8.61 -9.66
C GLY A 13 -8.25 -7.79 -8.36
N VAL A 14 -8.25 -6.46 -8.47
CA VAL A 14 -8.35 -5.56 -7.31
C VAL A 14 -9.71 -5.73 -6.63
N VAL A 15 -10.78 -5.74 -7.42
CA VAL A 15 -12.16 -5.85 -6.91
C VAL A 15 -12.42 -7.21 -6.28
N ILE A 16 -11.96 -8.30 -6.91
CA ILE A 16 -12.11 -9.66 -6.37
C ILE A 16 -11.36 -9.79 -5.03
N ALA A 17 -10.11 -9.32 -4.95
CA ALA A 17 -9.33 -9.35 -3.72
C ALA A 17 -10.01 -8.56 -2.58
N ALA A 18 -10.56 -7.38 -2.90
CA ALA A 18 -11.31 -6.57 -1.95
C ALA A 18 -12.59 -7.27 -1.48
N ALA A 19 -13.35 -7.86 -2.41
CA ALA A 19 -14.61 -8.55 -2.09
C ALA A 19 -14.38 -9.75 -1.15
N ILE A 20 -13.34 -10.56 -1.41
CA ILE A 20 -12.97 -11.68 -0.55
C ILE A 20 -12.60 -11.20 0.86
N ALA A 21 -11.79 -10.15 0.96
CA ALA A 21 -11.38 -9.58 2.24
C ALA A 21 -12.56 -8.97 3.01
N LEU A 22 -13.47 -8.28 2.31
CA LEU A 22 -14.71 -7.75 2.92
C LEU A 22 -15.61 -8.88 3.44
N ALA A 23 -15.80 -9.94 2.66
CA ALA A 23 -16.57 -11.10 3.10
C ALA A 23 -15.96 -11.71 4.36
N PHE A 24 -14.64 -11.85 4.41
CA PHE A 24 -13.93 -12.31 5.62
C PHE A 24 -14.18 -11.39 6.81
N MET A 25 -14.01 -10.06 6.67
CA MET A 25 -14.19 -9.11 7.77
C MET A 25 -15.62 -9.12 8.31
N ILE A 26 -16.61 -9.17 7.42
CA ILE A 26 -18.04 -9.23 7.76
C ILE A 26 -18.32 -10.54 8.53
N ALA A 27 -17.86 -11.67 8.01
CA ALA A 27 -18.02 -12.97 8.67
C ALA A 27 -17.34 -12.99 10.05
N TRP A 28 -16.10 -12.47 10.14
CA TRP A 28 -15.37 -12.37 11.40
C TRP A 28 -16.13 -11.54 12.43
N SER A 29 -16.63 -10.36 12.04
CA SER A 29 -17.44 -9.51 12.90
C SER A 29 -18.75 -10.18 13.33
N ALA A 30 -19.43 -10.88 12.42
CA ALA A 30 -20.68 -11.56 12.74
C ALA A 30 -20.49 -12.69 13.77
N VAL A 31 -19.43 -13.49 13.61
CA VAL A 31 -19.10 -14.60 14.53
C VAL A 31 -18.78 -14.09 15.93
N HIS A 32 -17.98 -13.02 16.04
CA HIS A 32 -17.53 -12.52 17.34
C HIS A 32 -18.47 -11.47 17.95
N TRP A 33 -19.51 -11.04 17.23
CA TRP A 33 -20.46 -10.00 17.69
C TRP A 33 -21.05 -10.25 19.09
N PRO A 34 -21.44 -11.48 19.47
CA PRO A 34 -21.99 -11.75 20.80
C PRO A 34 -20.98 -11.54 21.93
N GLU A 35 -19.68 -11.74 21.66
CA GLU A 35 -18.60 -11.64 22.62
C GLU A 35 -18.01 -10.22 22.71
N MET A 36 -18.24 -9.38 21.69
CA MET A 36 -17.77 -8.00 21.68
C MET A 36 -18.47 -7.17 22.74
N ALA A 37 -17.69 -6.59 23.65
CA ALA A 37 -18.15 -5.50 24.51
C ALA A 37 -18.86 -4.42 23.68
N PRO A 38 -19.96 -3.80 24.16
CA PRO A 38 -20.67 -2.77 23.41
C PRO A 38 -19.79 -1.56 23.05
N THR A 39 -18.84 -1.26 23.93
CA THR A 39 -17.93 -0.11 23.85
C THR A 39 -16.60 -0.44 24.49
N ILE A 40 -15.53 0.16 23.98
CA ILE A 40 -14.21 0.23 24.64
C ILE A 40 -13.93 1.65 25.08
N VAL A 41 -13.31 1.81 26.25
CA VAL A 41 -12.80 3.09 26.74
C VAL A 41 -11.34 3.20 26.30
N THR A 42 -11.04 4.11 25.39
CA THR A 42 -9.66 4.35 24.90
C THR A 42 -8.93 5.43 25.68
N ARG A 43 -9.67 6.24 26.45
CA ARG A 43 -9.13 7.15 27.45
C ARG A 43 -10.15 7.32 28.56
N GLU A 44 -9.72 7.12 29.79
CA GLU A 44 -10.54 7.36 30.97
C GLU A 44 -10.89 8.86 31.12
N ALA A 45 -12.02 9.13 31.76
CA ALA A 45 -12.37 10.50 32.12
C ALA A 45 -11.37 11.04 33.16
N GLY A 46 -10.96 12.30 33.01
CA GLY A 46 -9.96 12.91 33.88
C GLY A 46 -10.07 14.43 33.91
N GLY A 47 -10.26 14.98 35.11
CA GLY A 47 -10.43 16.42 35.32
C GLY A 47 -11.61 16.97 34.51
N SER A 48 -11.35 17.96 33.65
CA SER A 48 -12.35 18.60 32.79
C SER A 48 -12.66 17.84 31.49
N HIS A 49 -12.08 16.65 31.27
CA HIS A 49 -12.26 15.90 30.03
C HIS A 49 -13.04 14.60 30.24
N GLY A 50 -14.04 14.38 29.40
CA GLY A 50 -14.80 13.14 29.36
C GLY A 50 -13.99 11.94 28.85
N ALA A 51 -14.53 10.74 29.11
CA ALA A 51 -13.99 9.49 28.59
C ALA A 51 -14.11 9.44 27.06
N SER A 52 -13.09 8.89 26.41
CA SER A 52 -13.11 8.57 24.98
C SER A 52 -13.62 7.15 24.81
N ILE A 53 -14.81 7.02 24.24
CA ILE A 53 -15.52 5.74 24.14
C ILE A 53 -15.75 5.41 22.67
N ILE A 54 -15.38 4.20 22.25
CA ILE A 54 -15.56 3.75 20.87
C ILE A 54 -16.58 2.60 20.85
N PRO A 55 -17.71 2.74 20.13
CA PRO A 55 -18.69 1.67 20.02
C PRO A 55 -18.20 0.53 19.11
N ARG A 56 -18.62 -0.70 19.41
CA ARG A 56 -18.25 -1.89 18.63
C ARG A 56 -18.63 -1.81 17.16
N GLY A 57 -19.76 -1.16 16.84
CA GLY A 57 -20.21 -0.97 15.46
C GLY A 57 -19.25 -0.10 14.63
N PHE A 58 -18.66 0.93 15.23
CA PHE A 58 -17.63 1.73 14.57
C PHE A 58 -16.36 0.93 14.34
N SER A 59 -15.90 0.21 15.36
CA SER A 59 -14.70 -0.63 15.29
C SER A 59 -14.83 -1.73 14.22
N ALA A 60 -16.00 -2.39 14.16
CA ALA A 60 -16.32 -3.43 13.19
C ALA A 60 -16.52 -2.90 11.75
N SER A 61 -16.73 -1.60 11.55
CA SER A 61 -16.90 -1.02 10.21
C SER A 61 -15.69 -0.24 9.71
N ALA A 62 -14.80 0.21 10.59
CA ALA A 62 -13.66 1.05 10.24
C ALA A 62 -12.75 0.45 9.16
N MET A 63 -12.29 -0.79 9.36
CA MET A 63 -11.40 -1.46 8.39
C MET A 63 -12.12 -1.84 7.08
N PRO A 64 -13.35 -2.41 7.10
CA PRO A 64 -14.13 -2.62 5.87
C PRO A 64 -14.35 -1.34 5.05
N VAL A 65 -14.74 -0.23 5.70
CA VAL A 65 -14.96 1.06 5.02
C VAL A 65 -13.66 1.59 4.43
N THR A 66 -12.56 1.49 5.18
CA THR A 66 -11.23 1.90 4.70
C THR A 66 -10.81 1.07 3.49
N LEU A 67 -11.03 -0.25 3.53
CA LEU A 67 -10.75 -1.14 2.41
C LEU A 67 -11.59 -0.78 1.19
N VAL A 68 -12.89 -0.55 1.33
CA VAL A 68 -13.77 -0.13 0.23
C VAL A 68 -13.25 1.17 -0.39
N LEU A 69 -12.89 2.16 0.43
CA LEU A 69 -12.39 3.45 -0.03
C LEU A 69 -11.09 3.29 -0.81
N VAL A 70 -10.09 2.61 -0.25
CA VAL A 70 -8.79 2.43 -0.91
C VAL A 70 -8.92 1.59 -2.18
N SER A 71 -9.74 0.53 -2.14
CA SER A 71 -10.00 -0.32 -3.32
C SER A 71 -10.69 0.46 -4.43
N SER A 72 -11.64 1.34 -4.09
CA SER A 72 -12.33 2.21 -5.05
C SER A 72 -11.36 3.20 -5.69
N LEU A 73 -10.48 3.82 -4.89
CA LEU A 73 -9.43 4.71 -5.39
C LEU A 73 -8.46 3.98 -6.34
N MET A 74 -8.02 2.76 -5.98
CA MET A 74 -7.18 1.93 -6.85
C MET A 74 -7.90 1.52 -8.14
N ALA A 75 -9.20 1.23 -8.06
CA ALA A 75 -10.01 0.82 -9.19
C ALA A 75 -10.22 1.97 -10.20
N ILE A 76 -10.42 3.19 -9.71
CA ILE A 76 -10.70 4.38 -10.53
C ILE A 76 -9.40 5.07 -10.99
N SER A 77 -8.25 4.79 -10.35
CA SER A 77 -6.94 5.36 -10.70
C SER A 77 -6.57 5.33 -12.20
N PRO A 78 -6.81 4.25 -13.01
CA PRO A 78 -6.48 4.30 -14.43
C PRO A 78 -7.24 5.40 -15.16
N TRP A 79 -8.52 5.58 -14.83
CA TRP A 79 -9.37 6.60 -15.43
C TRP A 79 -8.93 8.01 -15.01
N VAL A 80 -8.59 8.22 -13.72
CA VAL A 80 -8.05 9.49 -13.22
C VAL A 80 -6.76 9.84 -13.94
N ASN A 81 -5.85 8.88 -14.10
CA ASN A 81 -4.58 9.11 -14.80
C ASN A 81 -4.80 9.51 -16.26
N THR A 82 -5.71 8.84 -16.97
CA THR A 82 -6.06 9.21 -18.35
C THR A 82 -6.68 10.60 -18.43
N LYS A 83 -7.61 10.93 -17.51
CA LYS A 83 -8.25 12.25 -17.47
C LYS A 83 -7.25 13.35 -17.14
N PHE A 84 -6.39 13.14 -16.14
CA PHE A 84 -5.34 14.09 -15.76
C PHE A 84 -4.35 14.33 -16.92
N SER A 85 -3.90 13.26 -17.59
CA SER A 85 -3.05 13.37 -18.77
C SER A 85 -3.72 14.16 -19.90
N SER A 86 -5.02 13.96 -20.12
CA SER A 86 -5.78 14.72 -21.13
C SER A 86 -5.92 16.21 -20.80
N LEU A 87 -5.95 16.59 -19.52
CA LEU A 87 -6.15 17.96 -19.08
C LEU A 87 -4.84 18.75 -18.96
N THR A 88 -3.76 18.07 -18.56
CA THR A 88 -2.47 18.71 -18.25
C THR A 88 -1.43 18.53 -19.35
N SER A 89 -1.72 17.69 -20.35
CA SER A 89 -0.74 17.21 -21.34
C SER A 89 0.49 16.55 -20.71
N MET A 90 0.47 16.23 -19.40
CA MET A 90 1.54 15.49 -18.75
C MET A 90 1.47 14.01 -19.16
N PRO A 91 2.60 13.42 -19.56
CA PRO A 91 2.65 12.04 -19.96
C PRO A 91 2.53 11.14 -18.72
N MET A 92 1.48 10.30 -18.69
CA MET A 92 1.24 9.35 -17.60
C MET A 92 1.55 7.92 -18.06
N PRO A 93 2.02 7.04 -17.16
CA PRO A 93 2.24 5.62 -17.46
C PRO A 93 0.97 4.98 -18.01
N ARG A 94 1.09 4.26 -19.13
CA ARG A 94 -0.02 3.48 -19.69
C ARG A 94 -0.39 2.34 -18.74
N TYR A 95 -1.69 2.08 -18.64
CA TYR A 95 -2.18 0.92 -17.88
C TYR A 95 -2.10 -0.34 -18.75
N ASP A 96 -1.09 -1.16 -18.50
CA ASP A 96 -0.82 -2.40 -19.22
C ASP A 96 -1.00 -3.65 -18.32
N ARG A 97 -0.64 -4.82 -18.84
CA ARG A 97 -0.77 -6.08 -18.09
C ARG A 97 0.18 -6.14 -16.89
N SER A 98 1.36 -5.50 -16.96
CA SER A 98 2.29 -5.46 -15.85
C SER A 98 1.77 -4.59 -14.71
N ALA A 99 1.27 -3.38 -15.02
CA ALA A 99 0.62 -2.49 -14.07
C ALA A 99 -0.59 -3.15 -13.40
N ALA A 100 -1.41 -3.90 -14.16
CA ALA A 100 -2.54 -4.65 -13.60
C ALA A 100 -2.10 -5.72 -12.58
N ARG A 101 -1.00 -6.44 -12.85
CA ARG A 101 -0.44 -7.44 -11.92
C ARG A 101 0.06 -6.78 -10.65
N VAL A 102 0.82 -5.69 -10.76
CA VAL A 102 1.35 -4.97 -9.60
C VAL A 102 0.24 -4.40 -8.73
N ARG A 103 -0.80 -3.82 -9.33
CA ARG A 103 -1.97 -3.33 -8.57
C ARG A 103 -2.72 -4.46 -7.88
N THR A 104 -2.90 -5.59 -8.54
CA THR A 104 -3.57 -6.76 -7.94
C THR A 104 -2.75 -7.30 -6.77
N ALA A 105 -1.42 -7.41 -6.91
CA ALA A 105 -0.54 -7.85 -5.84
C ALA A 105 -0.50 -6.87 -4.65
N THR A 106 -0.47 -5.56 -4.95
CA THR A 106 -0.53 -4.50 -3.94
C THR A 106 -1.85 -4.56 -3.17
N GLN A 107 -2.96 -4.70 -3.90
CA GLN A 107 -4.28 -4.85 -3.29
C GLN A 107 -4.36 -6.12 -2.43
N ALA A 108 -3.85 -7.25 -2.91
CA ALA A 108 -3.86 -8.50 -2.16
C ALA A 108 -3.07 -8.37 -0.84
N GLY A 109 -1.88 -7.76 -0.88
CA GLY A 109 -1.10 -7.48 0.33
C GLY A 109 -1.82 -6.52 1.28
N LEU A 110 -2.45 -5.47 0.74
CA LEU A 110 -3.22 -4.51 1.56
C LEU A 110 -4.44 -5.18 2.18
N CYS A 111 -5.15 -6.04 1.46
CA CYS A 111 -6.25 -6.84 1.98
C CYS A 111 -5.80 -7.68 3.18
N LEU A 112 -4.64 -8.32 3.11
CA LEU A 112 -4.09 -9.09 4.25
C LEU A 112 -3.87 -8.20 5.48
N VAL A 113 -3.24 -7.03 5.29
CA VAL A 113 -3.01 -6.07 6.39
C VAL A 113 -4.32 -5.55 6.97
N MET A 114 -5.28 -5.19 6.12
CA MET A 114 -6.58 -4.69 6.57
C MET A 114 -7.36 -5.78 7.31
N CYS A 115 -7.34 -7.04 6.83
CA CYS A 115 -7.95 -8.16 7.54
C CYS A 115 -7.31 -8.38 8.91
N ALA A 116 -5.98 -8.37 8.99
CA ALA A 116 -5.27 -8.53 10.26
C ALA A 116 -5.56 -7.37 11.22
N MET A 117 -5.59 -6.13 10.74
CA MET A 117 -6.00 -4.98 11.55
C MET A 117 -7.45 -5.06 11.98
N HIS A 118 -8.35 -5.56 11.15
CA HIS A 118 -9.75 -5.77 11.52
C HIS A 118 -9.87 -6.77 12.66
N VAL A 119 -9.16 -7.91 12.56
CA VAL A 119 -9.09 -8.90 13.64
C VAL A 119 -8.54 -8.27 14.92
N PHE A 120 -7.49 -7.46 14.84
CA PHE A 120 -6.94 -6.75 16.00
C PHE A 120 -7.93 -5.77 16.62
N VAL A 121 -8.53 -4.89 15.82
CA VAL A 121 -9.50 -3.87 16.28
C VAL A 121 -10.74 -4.51 16.90
N VAL A 122 -11.24 -5.59 16.30
CA VAL A 122 -12.33 -6.39 16.87
C VAL A 122 -11.87 -7.08 18.17
N GLY A 123 -10.65 -7.61 18.19
CA GLY A 123 -10.05 -8.29 19.34
C GLY A 123 -9.93 -7.40 20.59
N LEU A 124 -9.84 -6.07 20.43
CA LEU A 124 -9.90 -5.11 21.54
C LEU A 124 -11.22 -5.17 22.31
N HIS A 125 -12.32 -5.59 21.67
CA HIS A 125 -13.63 -5.72 22.32
C HIS A 125 -13.82 -7.09 22.99
N THR A 126 -12.94 -8.06 22.74
CA THR A 126 -13.02 -9.44 23.26
C THR A 126 -11.83 -9.81 24.16
N GLY A 127 -10.81 -8.95 24.29
CA GLY A 127 -9.62 -9.18 25.11
C GLY A 127 -8.56 -10.11 24.50
N SER A 128 -8.60 -10.35 23.18
CA SER A 128 -7.72 -11.30 22.46
C SER A 128 -6.57 -10.62 21.67
N GLU A 129 -6.08 -9.50 22.19
CA GLU A 129 -5.30 -8.49 21.43
C GLU A 129 -3.90 -8.96 21.00
N THR A 130 -3.23 -9.77 21.81
CA THR A 130 -1.79 -10.09 21.64
C THR A 130 -1.52 -11.01 20.45
N SER A 131 -2.40 -11.98 20.19
CA SER A 131 -2.29 -12.85 19.02
C SER A 131 -2.57 -12.07 17.73
N ALA A 132 -3.50 -11.12 17.76
CA ALA A 132 -3.88 -10.33 16.61
C ALA A 132 -2.81 -9.31 16.18
N LEU A 133 -2.07 -8.70 17.12
CA LEU A 133 -0.96 -7.80 16.78
C LEU A 133 0.15 -8.53 16.01
N THR A 134 0.38 -9.80 16.33
CA THR A 134 1.32 -10.67 15.62
C THR A 134 0.90 -10.85 14.15
N LEU A 135 -0.40 -11.06 13.89
CA LEU A 135 -0.93 -11.16 12.53
C LEU A 135 -0.77 -9.85 11.74
N VAL A 136 -0.92 -8.70 12.39
CA VAL A 136 -0.70 -7.38 11.76
C VAL A 136 0.77 -7.25 11.33
N ALA A 137 1.71 -7.59 12.21
CA ALA A 137 3.13 -7.52 11.90
C ALA A 137 3.52 -8.49 10.75
N MET A 138 3.02 -9.73 10.78
CA MET A 138 3.27 -10.71 9.70
C MET A 138 2.67 -10.26 8.36
N SER A 139 1.43 -9.74 8.37
CA SER A 139 0.77 -9.28 7.14
C SER A 139 1.46 -8.05 6.53
N LEU A 140 2.01 -7.14 7.36
CA LEU A 140 2.86 -6.06 6.90
C LEU A 140 4.12 -6.59 6.20
N GLY A 141 4.79 -7.57 6.81
CA GLY A 141 5.94 -8.24 6.20
C GLY A 141 5.59 -8.89 4.85
N ALA A 142 4.46 -9.59 4.79
CA ALA A 142 3.96 -10.21 3.55
C ALA A 142 3.64 -9.17 2.45
N LEU A 143 3.04 -8.03 2.81
CA LEU A 143 2.83 -6.91 1.89
C LEU A 143 4.16 -6.40 1.31
N LEU A 144 5.18 -6.22 2.15
CA LEU A 144 6.50 -5.77 1.69
C LEU A 144 7.17 -6.79 0.76
N VAL A 145 7.05 -8.09 1.05
CA VAL A 145 7.54 -9.14 0.15
C VAL A 145 6.81 -9.09 -1.19
N LEU A 146 5.48 -8.99 -1.20
CA LEU A 146 4.69 -8.87 -2.44
C LEU A 146 5.07 -7.63 -3.24
N LEU A 147 5.18 -6.48 -2.59
CA LEU A 147 5.64 -5.24 -3.24
C LEU A 147 7.04 -5.40 -3.81
N GLY A 148 7.96 -6.01 -3.06
CA GLY A 148 9.33 -6.22 -3.50
C GLY A 148 9.45 -7.12 -4.74
N ILE A 149 8.59 -8.14 -4.86
CA ILE A 149 8.54 -9.04 -6.02
C ILE A 149 7.90 -8.34 -7.23
N TYR A 150 6.80 -7.61 -7.02
CA TYR A 150 5.97 -7.13 -8.13
C TYR A 150 6.32 -5.72 -8.61
N LEU A 151 6.73 -4.78 -7.74
CA LEU A 151 7.06 -3.41 -8.15
C LEU A 151 8.10 -3.32 -9.28
N PRO A 152 9.19 -4.12 -9.32
CA PRO A 152 10.17 -4.06 -10.40
C PRO A 152 9.60 -4.43 -11.78
N ILE A 153 8.43 -5.09 -11.82
CA ILE A 153 7.74 -5.53 -13.03
C ILE A 153 6.95 -4.38 -13.68
N ALA A 154 6.44 -3.42 -12.90
CA ALA A 154 5.77 -2.22 -13.42
C ALA A 154 6.82 -1.20 -13.90
N GLN A 155 7.54 -1.53 -14.96
CA GLN A 155 8.39 -0.55 -15.64
C GLN A 155 7.47 0.35 -16.46
N SER A 156 7.35 1.62 -16.04
CA SER A 156 6.52 2.59 -16.72
C SER A 156 7.18 3.03 -18.01
N ASP A 157 6.74 2.49 -19.15
CA ASP A 157 7.04 3.08 -20.45
C ASP A 157 6.22 4.37 -20.58
N VAL A 158 6.86 5.49 -20.24
CA VAL A 158 6.32 6.84 -20.37
C VAL A 158 7.09 7.54 -21.48
N GLU A 159 6.43 7.80 -22.60
CA GLU A 159 6.98 8.63 -23.66
C GLU A 159 6.86 10.10 -23.23
N THR A 160 7.99 10.78 -23.05
CA THR A 160 8.04 12.21 -22.69
C THR A 160 9.15 12.91 -23.48
N ASN A 161 8.87 14.13 -23.93
CA ASN A 161 9.85 15.00 -24.59
C ASN A 161 10.67 15.82 -23.57
N ASP A 162 10.31 15.77 -22.28
CA ASP A 162 11.04 16.46 -21.22
C ASP A 162 12.26 15.65 -20.77
N SER A 163 13.45 16.24 -20.97
CA SER A 163 14.74 15.64 -20.61
C SER A 163 14.91 15.36 -19.12
N TRP A 164 14.30 16.16 -18.23
CA TRP A 164 14.38 15.97 -16.79
C TRP A 164 13.48 14.83 -16.33
N LEU A 165 12.23 14.78 -16.84
CA LEU A 165 11.31 13.67 -16.55
C LEU A 165 11.87 12.34 -17.07
N ASN A 166 12.44 12.32 -18.28
CA ASN A 166 13.08 11.12 -18.82
C ASN A 166 14.26 10.66 -17.95
N ALA A 167 15.11 11.60 -17.50
CA ALA A 167 16.21 11.29 -16.59
C ALA A 167 15.74 10.69 -15.25
N LEU A 168 14.62 11.18 -14.71
CA LEU A 168 14.00 10.65 -13.49
C LEU A 168 13.46 9.23 -13.69
N ILE A 169 12.74 8.98 -14.79
CA ILE A 169 12.20 7.64 -15.12
C ILE A 169 13.34 6.64 -15.27
N VAL A 170 14.40 7.00 -16.00
CA VAL A 170 15.60 6.14 -16.16
C VAL A 170 16.26 5.86 -14.82
N ALA A 171 16.41 6.88 -13.97
CA ALA A 171 16.98 6.71 -12.63
C ALA A 171 16.15 5.76 -11.76
N GLN A 172 14.82 5.95 -11.70
CA GLN A 172 13.90 5.07 -10.96
C GLN A 172 13.93 3.63 -11.49
N ARG A 173 13.89 3.46 -12.82
CA ARG A 173 13.94 2.14 -13.47
C ARG A 173 15.23 1.39 -13.13
N SER A 174 16.36 2.09 -13.10
CA SER A 174 17.65 1.48 -12.77
C SER A 174 17.74 0.98 -11.32
N MET A 175 16.95 1.57 -10.42
CA MET A 175 16.95 1.26 -8.99
C MET A 175 15.75 0.39 -8.57
N SER A 176 14.81 0.10 -9.46
CA SER A 176 13.59 -0.63 -9.10
C SER A 176 13.86 -2.06 -8.65
N ARG A 177 14.85 -2.74 -9.23
CA ARG A 177 15.23 -4.10 -8.81
C ARG A 177 15.88 -4.12 -7.43
N SER A 178 16.79 -3.17 -7.15
CA SER A 178 17.43 -3.09 -5.83
C SER A 178 16.41 -2.70 -4.77
N ALA A 179 15.52 -1.74 -5.06
CA ALA A 179 14.34 -1.42 -4.25
C ALA A 179 13.53 -2.67 -3.90
N GLY A 180 13.20 -3.45 -4.92
CA GLY A 180 12.38 -4.66 -4.77
C GLY A 180 13.04 -5.69 -3.87
N ILE A 181 14.33 -5.98 -4.09
CA ILE A 181 15.10 -6.90 -3.24
C ILE A 181 15.14 -6.38 -1.80
N SER A 182 15.42 -5.10 -1.58
CA SER A 182 15.42 -4.50 -0.24
C SER A 182 14.06 -4.64 0.45
N MET A 183 12.95 -4.44 -0.27
CA MET A 183 11.60 -4.65 0.28
C MET A 183 11.34 -6.11 0.67
N VAL A 184 11.79 -7.08 -0.15
CA VAL A 184 11.70 -8.50 0.21
C VAL A 184 12.49 -8.80 1.47
N VAL A 185 13.74 -8.32 1.56
CA VAL A 185 14.60 -8.54 2.73
C VAL A 185 13.97 -7.93 3.98
N VAL A 186 13.51 -6.69 3.92
CA VAL A 186 12.82 -6.03 5.05
C VAL A 186 11.52 -6.76 5.40
N GLY A 187 10.76 -7.22 4.43
CA GLY A 187 9.53 -7.99 4.66
C GLY A 187 9.79 -9.32 5.36
N LEU A 188 10.81 -10.06 4.94
CA LEU A 188 11.24 -11.30 5.61
C LEU A 188 11.79 -11.02 7.02
N ALA A 189 12.58 -9.96 7.19
CA ALA A 189 13.07 -9.53 8.50
C ALA A 189 11.94 -9.09 9.43
N THR A 190 10.87 -8.50 8.90
CA THR A 190 9.65 -8.15 9.63
C THR A 190 8.96 -9.40 10.16
N ILE A 191 8.78 -10.41 9.31
CA ILE A 191 8.18 -11.70 9.70
C ILE A 191 9.05 -12.40 10.76
N ALA A 192 10.37 -12.46 10.55
CA ALA A 192 11.30 -13.06 11.50
C ALA A 192 11.31 -12.30 12.84
N GLY A 193 11.38 -10.97 12.82
CA GLY A 193 11.37 -10.13 14.01
C GLY A 193 10.08 -10.26 14.83
N THR A 194 8.96 -10.51 14.15
CA THR A 194 7.67 -10.77 14.80
C THR A 194 7.70 -11.99 15.72
N THR A 195 8.55 -12.98 15.44
CA THR A 195 8.70 -14.18 16.31
C THR A 195 9.30 -13.85 17.67
N ALA A 196 10.09 -12.79 17.76
CA ALA A 196 10.66 -12.31 19.02
C ALA A 196 9.69 -11.33 19.72
N SER A 197 9.17 -10.34 18.99
CA SER A 197 8.06 -9.52 19.45
C SER A 197 7.30 -8.88 18.28
N PRO A 198 5.96 -8.74 18.35
CA PRO A 198 5.18 -8.07 17.32
C PRO A 198 5.63 -6.62 17.08
N TRP A 199 6.03 -5.93 18.15
CA TRP A 199 6.53 -4.55 18.08
C TRP A 199 7.84 -4.44 17.30
N LEU A 200 8.76 -5.40 17.47
CA LEU A 200 10.00 -5.43 16.70
C LEU A 200 9.70 -5.63 15.22
N GLY A 201 8.78 -6.55 14.88
CA GLY A 201 8.30 -6.75 13.51
C GLY A 201 7.76 -5.45 12.91
N LEU A 202 6.81 -4.80 13.59
CA LEU A 202 6.23 -3.53 13.14
C LEU A 202 7.27 -2.42 12.98
N ALA A 203 8.22 -2.31 13.91
CA ALA A 203 9.29 -1.34 13.84
C ALA A 203 10.18 -1.56 12.60
N ILE A 204 10.59 -2.81 12.34
CA ILE A 204 11.40 -3.17 11.17
C ILE A 204 10.63 -2.88 9.87
N GLY A 205 9.39 -3.37 9.78
CA GLY A 205 8.57 -3.23 8.57
C GLY A 205 8.23 -1.77 8.27
N GLY A 206 7.75 -1.03 9.27
CA GLY A 206 7.39 0.37 9.14
C GLY A 206 8.60 1.25 8.79
N SER A 207 9.67 1.18 9.59
CA SER A 207 10.87 2.01 9.36
C SER A 207 11.59 1.62 8.07
N GLY A 208 11.70 0.33 7.76
CA GLY A 208 12.34 -0.16 6.55
C GLY A 208 11.59 0.25 5.29
N ALA A 209 10.25 0.19 5.28
CA ALA A 209 9.44 0.65 4.16
C ALA A 209 9.62 2.14 3.88
N VAL A 210 9.62 2.97 4.93
CA VAL A 210 9.88 4.42 4.82
C VAL A 210 11.31 4.67 4.34
N ALA A 211 12.31 4.04 4.96
CA ALA A 211 13.71 4.22 4.60
C ALA A 211 13.97 3.86 3.14
N ILE A 212 13.43 2.74 2.64
CA ILE A 212 13.56 2.32 1.25
C ILE A 212 12.91 3.35 0.33
N THR A 213 11.65 3.73 0.59
CA THR A 213 10.91 4.69 -0.27
C THR A 213 11.62 6.04 -0.35
N VAL A 214 12.04 6.59 0.80
CA VAL A 214 12.75 7.88 0.87
C VAL A 214 14.10 7.79 0.16
N THR A 215 14.88 6.73 0.41
CA THR A 215 16.19 6.56 -0.23
C THR A 215 16.07 6.44 -1.74
N LEU A 216 15.08 5.71 -2.25
CA LEU A 216 14.82 5.60 -3.68
C LEU A 216 14.42 6.94 -4.31
N LEU A 217 13.54 7.69 -3.64
CA LEU A 217 13.12 9.00 -4.12
C LEU A 217 14.32 9.97 -4.18
N VAL A 218 15.08 10.09 -3.09
CA VAL A 218 16.25 10.98 -3.02
C VAL A 218 17.32 10.57 -4.02
N ALA A 219 17.67 9.27 -4.09
CA ALA A 219 18.70 8.79 -5.00
C ALA A 219 18.29 8.96 -6.47
N SER A 220 17.01 8.70 -6.81
CA SER A 220 16.50 8.92 -8.17
C SER A 220 16.52 10.41 -8.55
N LEU A 221 16.15 11.31 -7.64
CA LEU A 221 16.22 12.75 -7.86
C LEU A 221 17.67 13.23 -8.05
N VAL A 222 18.59 12.81 -7.20
CA VAL A 222 20.02 13.15 -7.31
C VAL A 222 20.60 12.64 -8.63
N ARG A 223 20.25 11.42 -9.03
CA ARG A 223 20.71 10.86 -10.31
C ARG A 223 20.10 11.58 -11.50
N ALA A 224 18.82 11.95 -11.44
CA ALA A 224 18.16 12.74 -12.49
C ALA A 224 18.84 14.10 -12.67
N MET A 225 19.11 14.82 -11.58
CA MET A 225 19.82 16.11 -11.62
C MET A 225 21.21 16.01 -12.26
N ARG A 226 21.94 14.89 -12.02
CA ARG A 226 23.24 14.64 -12.65
C ARG A 226 23.13 14.35 -14.14
N LEU A 227 22.08 13.65 -14.57
CA LEU A 227 21.85 13.30 -15.97
C LEU A 227 21.34 14.49 -16.80
N SER A 228 20.58 15.40 -16.19
CA SER A 228 20.03 16.60 -16.85
C SER A 228 21.01 17.78 -16.93
N ARG A 229 22.19 17.71 -16.29
CA ARG A 229 23.18 18.77 -16.38
C ARG A 229 23.75 18.86 -17.80
N PRO A 230 23.69 20.03 -18.48
CA PRO A 230 24.34 20.20 -19.77
C PRO A 230 25.84 19.97 -19.57
N ARG A 231 26.43 19.04 -20.34
CA ARG A 231 27.89 18.97 -20.47
C ARG A 231 28.34 20.33 -20.99
N HIS A 232 29.00 21.13 -20.14
CA HIS A 232 29.77 22.27 -20.61
C HIS A 232 30.76 21.74 -21.65
N ARG A 233 30.47 21.98 -22.93
CA ARG A 233 31.49 21.95 -23.98
C ARG A 233 32.40 23.13 -23.66
N HIS A 234 33.57 22.85 -23.09
CA HIS A 234 34.65 23.84 -23.14
C HIS A 234 35.04 24.04 -24.61
N PRO A 235 35.24 25.30 -25.04
CA PRO A 235 35.64 25.65 -26.40
C PRO A 235 37.02 25.09 -26.77
#